data_AF-A0AAW6JNE4-F1
#
_entry.id   AF-A0AAW6JNE4-F1
#
_cell.length_a   1.000
_cell.length_b   1.000
_cell.length_c   1.000
_cell.angle_alpha   90.00
_cell.angle_beta   90.00
_cell.angle_gamma   90.00
#
_symmetry.space_group_name_H-M   'P 1'
#
loop_
_entity.id
_entity.type
_entity.pdbx_description
1 polymer ?
#
loop_
_entity_poly.entity_id
_entity_poly.type
_entity_poly.pdbx_seq_one_letter_code
_entity_poly.pdbx_strand_id
1 'polypeptide(L)'
;MKNNNLAINIFFAIAIALSTILVGKLKPQERQAIAMRSEGIAEPVSQSEVVKKEELPTTIVQENRTSTPLSDRLLKMSISVDNQSFLKVKLNDKIKIGDIISDNSHERQRLDRQRQAIKLQIDNLNSKTLIAPTPPQPLPLLKNLPPSAFEEEKAHISQAELKLRQARLILSSRSKLLKTDNPERRAEFERAGASLAIAQQKVQEQEQMIVAMNDMKMQSEILQHEQSKLKKLQSELDQAQSEVEQAQAKLSAAAIIQNQELEQLQTNVNLTDSELQLAKSRLESAKNRRQIQEYQASVEEGKRSQTETQARQDFERSRLQYDEAVRNKDYQLAQLGISLSAIEDKLADIPIVRSPKDGYVRKIKPWIGKDGKYTTTITIVSMSSSKSENK
;
A
#
# COMPACT_ATOMS: atom_id res chain seq x y z
N MET A 1 -21.27 14.95 -50.07
CA MET A 1 -20.00 14.55 -49.42
C MET A 1 -20.24 14.12 -47.96
N LYS A 2 -20.78 12.91 -47.70
CA LYS A 2 -20.98 12.41 -46.31
C LYS A 2 -20.76 10.90 -46.10
N ASN A 3 -20.23 10.17 -47.09
CA ASN A 3 -20.10 8.69 -46.99
C ASN A 3 -18.66 8.16 -46.83
N ASN A 4 -17.63 9.01 -46.77
CA ASN A 4 -16.23 8.54 -46.70
C ASN A 4 -15.67 8.32 -45.28
N ASN A 5 -16.38 8.75 -44.23
CA ASN A 5 -15.86 8.65 -42.85
C ASN A 5 -16.14 7.30 -42.17
N LEU A 6 -17.04 6.48 -42.71
CA LEU A 6 -17.36 5.17 -42.12
C LEU A 6 -16.31 4.10 -42.50
N ALA A 7 -15.80 4.15 -43.74
CA ALA A 7 -14.85 3.15 -44.24
C ALA A 7 -13.45 3.27 -43.59
N ILE A 8 -13.05 4.49 -43.21
CA ILE A 8 -11.73 4.75 -42.61
C ILE A 8 -11.66 4.20 -41.16
N ASN A 9 -12.75 4.27 -40.41
CA ASN A 9 -12.79 3.77 -39.02
C ASN A 9 -12.80 2.24 -38.93
N ILE A 10 -13.35 1.54 -39.93
CA ILE A 10 -13.35 0.07 -39.97
C ILE A 10 -11.94 -0.47 -40.29
N PHE A 11 -11.19 0.23 -41.14
CA PHE A 11 -9.82 -0.19 -41.49
C PHE A 11 -8.83 -0.06 -40.32
N PHE A 12 -8.98 0.98 -39.49
CA PHE A 12 -8.12 1.17 -38.31
C PHE A 12 -8.38 0.14 -37.20
N ALA A 13 -9.62 -0.32 -37.04
CA ALA A 13 -9.96 -1.33 -36.04
C ALA A 13 -9.35 -2.72 -36.34
N ILE A 14 -9.23 -3.07 -37.64
CA ILE A 14 -8.65 -4.35 -38.07
C ILE A 14 -7.12 -4.36 -37.92
N ALA A 15 -6.46 -3.22 -38.10
CA ALA A 15 -5.00 -3.11 -37.97
C ALA A 15 -4.51 -3.26 -36.51
N ILE A 16 -5.31 -2.86 -35.52
CA ILE A 16 -4.96 -2.99 -34.10
C ILE A 16 -5.19 -4.41 -33.58
N ALA A 17 -6.14 -5.15 -34.17
CA ALA A 17 -6.38 -6.56 -33.83
C ALA A 17 -5.26 -7.49 -34.34
N LEU A 18 -4.58 -7.14 -35.43
CA LEU A 18 -3.48 -7.95 -35.98
C LEU A 18 -2.14 -7.71 -35.29
N SER A 19 -1.91 -6.55 -34.66
CA SER A 19 -0.66 -6.26 -33.95
C SER A 19 -0.56 -6.93 -32.57
N THR A 20 -1.67 -7.34 -31.98
CA THR A 20 -1.70 -8.00 -30.65
C THR A 20 -1.47 -9.50 -30.68
N ILE A 21 -1.47 -10.13 -31.87
CA ILE A 21 -1.30 -11.58 -32.02
C ILE A 21 0.19 -11.98 -32.20
N LEU A 22 1.11 -11.03 -32.38
CA LEU A 22 2.51 -11.34 -32.77
C LEU A 22 3.59 -11.16 -31.70
N VAL A 23 3.25 -10.99 -30.41
CA VAL A 23 4.27 -10.77 -29.34
C VAL A 23 4.41 -11.94 -28.36
N GLY A 24 3.64 -13.02 -28.52
CA GLY A 24 3.57 -14.11 -27.55
C GLY A 24 4.47 -15.33 -27.80
N LYS A 25 5.80 -15.20 -28.01
CA LYS A 25 6.74 -16.35 -27.89
C LYS A 25 8.19 -15.93 -27.60
N LEU A 26 8.54 -15.77 -26.33
CA LEU A 26 9.93 -15.90 -25.84
C LEU A 26 9.91 -16.70 -24.52
N LYS A 27 10.51 -17.89 -24.55
CA LYS A 27 10.72 -18.79 -23.40
C LYS A 27 11.83 -18.23 -22.49
N PRO A 28 11.74 -18.36 -21.15
CA PRO A 28 12.88 -18.15 -20.27
C PRO A 28 13.79 -19.39 -20.25
N GLN A 29 15.10 -19.17 -20.40
CA GLN A 29 16.15 -20.18 -20.21
C GLN A 29 16.43 -20.38 -18.72
N GLU A 30 16.41 -21.64 -18.29
CA GLU A 30 17.00 -22.13 -17.04
C GLU A 30 18.51 -21.82 -17.00
N ARG A 31 19.00 -21.37 -15.83
CA ARG A 31 20.36 -21.70 -15.40
C ARG A 31 20.34 -22.26 -14.00
N GLN A 32 20.87 -23.47 -13.94
CA GLN A 32 21.00 -24.33 -12.78
C GLN A 32 22.03 -23.79 -11.79
N ALA A 33 21.84 -24.24 -10.56
CA ALA A 33 22.78 -24.18 -9.46
C ALA A 33 24.14 -24.80 -9.81
N ILE A 34 25.20 -24.22 -9.26
CA ILE A 34 26.46 -24.92 -9.01
C ILE A 34 26.64 -24.95 -7.49
N ALA A 35 26.42 -26.13 -6.93
CA ALA A 35 26.94 -26.54 -5.64
C ALA A 35 27.99 -27.62 -5.92
N MET A 36 29.20 -27.46 -5.39
CA MET A 36 30.28 -28.43 -5.19
C MET A 36 31.58 -27.60 -5.06
N ARG A 37 32.56 -27.92 -4.21
CA ARG A 37 32.74 -29.01 -3.26
C ARG A 37 33.88 -28.59 -2.32
N SER A 38 33.80 -29.04 -1.09
CA SER A 38 34.87 -29.20 -0.11
C SER A 38 36.13 -29.90 -0.65
N GLU A 39 37.29 -29.42 -0.18
CA GLU A 39 38.53 -30.14 0.21
C GLU A 39 39.46 -29.04 0.79
N GLY A 40 39.96 -29.06 2.04
CA GLY A 40 40.40 -30.19 2.86
C GLY A 40 41.86 -30.50 2.52
N ILE A 41 42.72 -30.57 3.56
CA ILE A 41 44.17 -30.86 3.59
C ILE A 41 45.02 -29.58 3.71
N ALA A 42 45.34 -29.12 4.92
CA ALA A 42 46.31 -29.65 5.90
C ALA A 42 47.73 -29.10 5.69
N GLU A 43 48.32 -28.75 6.83
CA GLU A 43 49.73 -28.45 7.07
C GLU A 43 50.66 -29.46 6.38
N PRO A 44 51.92 -29.05 6.18
CA PRO A 44 52.98 -29.87 6.74
C PRO A 44 53.89 -29.09 7.69
N VAL A 45 53.90 -29.58 8.92
CA VAL A 45 55.02 -29.58 9.86
C VAL A 45 56.21 -30.29 9.23
N SER A 46 57.42 -29.76 9.42
CA SER A 46 58.63 -30.55 9.68
C SER A 46 59.72 -29.65 10.27
N GLN A 47 60.00 -29.80 11.57
CA GLN A 47 61.01 -30.73 12.14
C GLN A 47 62.40 -30.10 11.98
N SER A 48 63.14 -29.77 13.03
CA SER A 48 63.71 -30.62 14.10
C SER A 48 64.65 -29.68 14.90
N GLU A 49 65.11 -29.86 16.14
CA GLU A 49 64.99 -30.85 17.21
C GLU A 49 66.01 -30.38 18.30
N VAL A 50 65.91 -30.94 19.52
CA VAL A 50 66.96 -31.04 20.55
C VAL A 50 67.25 -29.83 21.47
N VAL A 51 66.51 -29.80 22.59
CA VAL A 51 67.00 -29.94 23.98
C VAL A 51 68.47 -29.60 24.29
N LYS A 52 68.70 -28.57 25.11
CA LYS A 52 69.44 -28.73 26.39
C LYS A 52 69.29 -27.52 27.33
N LYS A 53 69.11 -27.85 28.61
CA LYS A 53 69.25 -27.01 29.81
C LYS A 53 70.68 -26.48 29.96
N GLU A 54 70.86 -25.56 30.92
CA GLU A 54 72.10 -24.92 31.40
C GLU A 54 72.46 -23.66 30.57
N GLU A 55 72.68 -22.46 31.11
CA GLU A 55 72.86 -21.93 32.46
C GLU A 55 72.65 -20.41 32.33
N LEU A 56 71.79 -19.78 33.15
CA LEU A 56 71.94 -18.35 33.40
C LEU A 56 72.91 -18.20 34.57
N PRO A 57 74.04 -17.48 34.42
CA PRO A 57 74.93 -17.24 35.53
C PRO A 57 74.20 -16.43 36.58
N THR A 58 74.06 -17.10 37.72
CA THR A 58 73.83 -16.52 39.03
C THR A 58 75.01 -15.61 39.33
N THR A 59 74.79 -14.31 39.47
CA THR A 59 75.61 -13.52 40.39
C THR A 59 74.67 -12.80 41.34
N ILE A 60 74.43 -13.53 42.42
CA ILE A 60 74.14 -13.03 43.75
C ILE A 60 75.19 -11.96 44.07
N VAL A 61 74.77 -10.74 44.34
CA VAL A 61 75.41 -9.93 45.39
C VAL A 61 74.33 -9.67 46.43
N GLN A 62 74.18 -10.67 47.30
CA GLN A 62 73.63 -10.51 48.63
C GLN A 62 74.51 -9.56 49.43
N GLU A 63 73.83 -8.75 50.22
CA GLU A 63 74.27 -8.22 51.51
C GLU A 63 75.68 -7.60 51.55
N ASN A 64 75.68 -6.27 51.56
CA ASN A 64 76.10 -5.68 52.83
C ASN A 64 75.07 -4.67 53.30
N ARG A 65 74.34 -5.11 54.33
CA ARG A 65 73.73 -4.23 55.31
C ARG A 65 74.82 -3.27 55.79
N THR A 66 74.69 -2.02 55.43
CA THR A 66 75.12 -0.93 56.30
C THR A 66 73.98 0.06 56.34
N SER A 67 72.95 -0.33 57.10
CA SER A 67 72.22 0.60 57.95
C SER A 67 73.26 1.47 58.67
N THR A 68 73.56 2.62 58.09
CA THR A 68 74.27 3.69 58.75
C THR A 68 73.39 4.91 58.64
N PRO A 69 72.77 5.35 59.75
CA PRO A 69 71.97 6.56 59.78
C PRO A 69 72.96 7.73 59.69
N LEU A 70 73.22 8.21 58.48
CA LEU A 70 74.07 9.38 58.26
C LEU A 70 73.19 10.60 58.02
N SER A 71 72.62 11.05 59.14
CA SER A 71 72.42 12.46 59.43
C SER A 71 73.59 13.30 58.90
N ASP A 72 73.27 14.37 58.16
CA ASP A 72 74.14 15.52 57.85
C ASP A 72 75.21 15.45 56.75
N ARG A 73 75.01 14.64 55.69
CA ARG A 73 75.89 14.71 54.49
C ARG A 73 75.34 15.56 53.35
N LEU A 74 76.17 16.49 52.86
CA LEU A 74 75.88 17.33 51.69
C LEU A 74 75.62 16.47 50.45
N LEU A 75 74.50 16.71 49.76
CA LEU A 75 74.19 16.05 48.49
C LEU A 75 74.54 17.00 47.36
N LYS A 76 75.45 16.57 46.47
CA LYS A 76 75.76 17.29 45.23
C LYS A 76 75.07 16.57 44.08
N MET A 77 74.22 17.28 43.35
CA MET A 77 73.51 16.74 42.18
C MET A 77 73.85 17.58 40.96
N SER A 78 74.16 16.92 39.84
CA SER A 78 74.34 17.57 38.54
C SER A 78 73.03 17.50 37.78
N ILE A 79 72.52 18.64 37.31
CA ILE A 79 71.25 18.74 36.58
C ILE A 79 71.57 19.29 35.20
N SER A 80 71.11 18.59 34.16
CA SER A 80 71.21 19.03 32.77
C SER A 80 69.81 19.38 32.26
N VAL A 81 69.65 20.57 31.69
CA VAL A 81 68.37 21.10 31.20
C VAL A 81 68.58 21.83 29.87
N ASP A 82 67.54 21.90 29.03
CA ASP A 82 67.64 22.58 27.73
C ASP A 82 67.55 24.12 27.86
N ASN A 83 66.97 24.63 28.95
CA ASN A 83 66.91 26.06 29.25
C ASN A 83 67.14 26.34 30.74
N GLN A 84 67.92 27.36 31.05
CA GLN A 84 68.24 27.79 32.42
C GLN A 84 67.00 28.19 33.23
N SER A 85 65.93 28.65 32.57
CA SER A 85 64.65 29.04 33.20
C SER A 85 63.85 27.87 33.78
N PHE A 86 64.26 26.63 33.50
CA PHE A 86 63.60 25.42 34.00
C PHE A 86 64.00 25.08 35.44
N LEU A 87 65.01 25.77 36.01
CA LEU A 87 65.36 25.63 37.42
C LEU A 87 64.37 26.40 38.29
N LYS A 88 63.70 25.70 39.22
CA LYS A 88 62.64 26.29 40.06
C LYS A 88 63.13 26.74 41.43
N VAL A 89 64.33 26.34 41.83
CA VAL A 89 64.88 26.58 43.16
C VAL A 89 65.92 27.70 43.16
N LYS A 90 65.90 28.52 44.20
CA LYS A 90 66.84 29.61 44.45
C LYS A 90 67.76 29.28 45.62
N LEU A 91 68.80 30.10 45.79
CA LEU A 91 69.74 29.94 46.89
C LEU A 91 69.02 30.15 48.24
N ASN A 92 69.30 29.30 49.22
CA ASN A 92 68.67 29.21 50.55
C ASN A 92 67.19 28.76 50.57
N ASP A 93 66.63 28.32 49.43
CA ASP A 93 65.29 27.76 49.43
C ASP A 93 65.22 26.45 50.25
N LYS A 94 64.14 26.32 51.02
CA LYS A 94 63.78 25.09 51.74
C LYS A 94 63.10 24.14 50.77
N ILE A 95 63.64 22.93 50.66
CA ILE A 95 63.17 21.89 49.74
C ILE A 95 62.86 20.64 50.56
N LYS A 96 61.74 19.98 50.25
CA LYS A 96 61.36 18.69 50.79
C LYS A 96 61.59 17.55 49.80
N ILE A 97 61.59 16.31 50.28
CA ILE A 97 61.58 15.11 49.44
C ILE A 97 60.39 15.21 48.48
N GLY A 98 60.66 15.04 47.19
CA GLY A 98 59.66 15.10 46.13
C GLY A 98 59.42 16.48 45.51
N ASP A 99 59.95 17.55 46.12
CA ASP A 99 59.84 18.91 45.56
C ASP A 99 60.57 19.02 44.22
N ILE A 100 59.99 19.78 43.29
CA ILE A 100 60.49 19.91 41.93
C ILE A 100 61.67 20.89 41.90
N ILE A 101 62.85 20.38 41.54
CA ILE A 101 64.07 21.17 41.41
C ILE A 101 64.17 21.76 40.01
N SER A 102 63.81 20.98 38.99
CA SER A 102 63.73 21.45 37.61
C SER A 102 62.55 20.83 36.86
N ASP A 103 61.84 21.65 36.10
CA ASP A 103 60.72 21.26 35.25
C ASP A 103 60.53 22.25 34.09
N ASN A 104 60.25 21.73 32.90
CA ASN A 104 59.81 22.53 31.76
C ASN A 104 58.30 22.78 31.86
N SER A 105 57.93 23.68 32.77
CA SER A 105 56.53 23.98 33.08
C SER A 105 55.75 24.60 31.92
N HIS A 106 56.42 25.34 31.03
CA HIS A 106 55.77 25.98 29.88
C HIS A 106 55.35 24.95 28.82
N GLU A 107 56.23 24.01 28.50
CA GLU A 107 55.92 22.95 27.54
C GLU A 107 54.90 21.96 28.09
N ARG A 108 55.04 21.59 29.37
CA ARG A 108 54.04 20.76 30.06
C ARG A 108 52.66 21.39 30.03
N GLN A 109 52.56 22.68 30.38
CA GLN A 109 51.28 23.40 30.33
C GLN A 109 50.72 23.50 28.91
N ARG A 110 51.56 23.70 27.89
CA ARG A 110 51.14 23.73 26.49
C ARG A 110 50.54 22.39 26.06
N LEU A 111 51.24 21.29 26.33
CA LEU A 111 50.80 19.94 26.00
C LEU A 111 49.60 19.50 26.84
N ASP A 112 49.50 19.90 28.11
CA ASP A 112 48.32 19.64 28.95
C ASP A 112 47.07 20.33 28.41
N ARG A 113 47.19 21.58 27.92
CA ARG A 113 46.08 22.28 27.24
C ARG A 113 45.68 21.57 25.95
N GLN A 114 46.64 21.11 25.15
CA GLN A 114 46.36 20.34 23.93
C GLN A 114 45.65 19.02 24.24
N ARG A 115 46.12 18.29 25.28
CA ARG A 115 45.48 17.08 25.79
C ARG A 115 44.04 17.34 26.20
N GLN A 116 43.79 18.40 26.98
CA GLN A 116 42.44 18.78 27.39
C GLN A 116 41.55 19.13 26.19
N ALA A 117 42.08 19.87 25.21
CA ALA A 117 41.34 20.22 23.99
C ALA A 117 40.93 18.96 23.19
N ILE A 118 41.83 17.99 23.03
CA ILE A 118 41.51 16.73 22.34
C ILE A 118 40.51 15.89 23.15
N LYS A 119 40.64 15.84 24.48
CA LYS A 119 39.65 15.16 25.34
C LYS A 119 38.26 15.77 25.16
N LEU A 120 38.15 17.09 25.17
CA LEU A 120 36.88 17.77 24.89
C LEU A 120 36.34 17.47 23.48
N GLN A 121 37.20 17.35 22.47
CA GLN A 121 36.78 16.96 21.12
C GLN A 121 36.24 15.52 21.09
N ILE A 122 36.90 14.59 21.77
CA ILE A 122 36.43 13.21 21.93
C ILE A 122 35.07 13.20 22.65
N ASP A 123 34.92 13.95 23.73
CA ASP A 123 33.67 14.03 24.49
C ASP A 123 32.53 14.65 23.65
N ASN A 124 32.84 15.67 22.85
CA ASN A 124 31.89 16.28 21.91
C ASN A 124 31.46 15.29 20.80
N LEU A 125 32.38 14.49 20.27
CA LEU A 125 32.05 13.47 19.28
C LEU A 125 31.26 12.31 19.92
N ASN A 126 31.60 11.89 21.12
CA ASN A 126 30.90 10.84 21.86
C ASN A 126 29.48 11.24 22.20
N SER A 127 29.27 12.48 22.66
CA SER A 127 27.95 13.04 22.98
C SER A 127 27.07 13.26 21.75
N LYS A 128 27.64 13.34 20.54
CA LYS A 128 26.87 13.34 19.29
C LYS A 128 26.20 11.98 19.10
N THR A 129 24.90 11.91 19.38
CA THR A 129 24.08 10.73 19.16
C THR A 129 23.70 10.61 17.69
N LEU A 130 23.94 9.43 17.10
CA LEU A 130 23.47 9.09 15.77
C LEU A 130 22.13 8.36 15.94
N ILE A 131 21.07 8.87 15.31
CA ILE A 131 19.74 8.28 15.39
C ILE A 131 19.66 7.15 14.35
N ALA A 132 19.41 5.93 14.80
CA ALA A 132 19.21 4.80 13.92
C ALA A 132 17.90 4.97 13.11
N PRO A 133 17.89 4.62 11.81
CA PRO A 133 16.68 4.70 11.03
C PRO A 133 15.64 3.72 11.56
N THR A 134 14.38 4.16 11.59
CA THR A 134 13.25 3.32 12.02
C THR A 134 12.75 2.48 10.86
N PRO A 135 12.46 1.18 11.06
CA PRO A 135 11.93 0.32 10.02
C PRO A 135 10.55 0.79 9.55
N PRO A 136 10.19 0.54 8.27
CA PRO A 136 8.89 0.92 7.75
C PRO A 136 7.79 0.15 8.48
N GLN A 137 6.70 0.86 8.81
CA GLN A 137 5.55 0.22 9.45
C GLN A 137 4.82 -0.70 8.47
N PRO A 138 4.31 -1.86 8.93
CA PRO A 138 3.54 -2.75 8.08
C PRO A 138 2.25 -2.04 7.64
N LEU A 139 1.95 -2.13 6.34
CA LEU A 139 0.72 -1.58 5.80
C LEU A 139 -0.49 -2.33 6.38
N PRO A 140 -1.62 -1.64 6.66
CA PRO A 140 -2.82 -2.29 7.15
C PRO A 140 -3.32 -3.35 6.16
N LEU A 141 -3.91 -4.44 6.66
CA LEU A 141 -4.45 -5.51 5.83
C LEU A 141 -5.57 -4.99 4.93
N LEU A 142 -5.59 -5.43 3.67
CA LEU A 142 -6.70 -5.15 2.76
C LEU A 142 -7.93 -5.95 3.20
N LYS A 143 -9.09 -5.29 3.19
CA LYS A 143 -10.35 -6.00 3.35
C LYS A 143 -10.65 -6.74 2.04
N ASN A 144 -10.72 -8.07 2.11
CA ASN A 144 -11.05 -8.88 0.95
C ASN A 144 -12.43 -8.50 0.42
N LEU A 145 -12.55 -8.45 -0.90
CA LEU A 145 -13.85 -8.29 -1.57
C LEU A 145 -14.76 -9.47 -1.20
N PRO A 146 -16.05 -9.24 -0.93
CA PRO A 146 -17.00 -10.33 -0.72
C PRO A 146 -17.06 -11.21 -1.98
N PRO A 147 -17.44 -12.49 -1.90
CA PRO A 147 -17.58 -13.33 -3.09
C PRO A 147 -18.63 -12.75 -4.06
N SER A 148 -18.41 -12.93 -5.37
CA SER A 148 -19.33 -12.50 -6.42
C SER A 148 -20.56 -13.42 -6.47
N ALA A 149 -21.51 -13.16 -5.58
CA ALA A 149 -22.82 -13.80 -5.62
C ALA A 149 -23.77 -12.98 -6.49
N PHE A 150 -24.34 -13.60 -7.53
CA PHE A 150 -25.40 -13.03 -8.37
C PHE A 150 -26.69 -13.87 -8.29
N GLU A 151 -26.83 -14.63 -7.20
CA GLU A 151 -27.93 -15.59 -7.04
C GLU A 151 -29.28 -14.88 -6.93
N GLU A 152 -29.32 -13.69 -6.33
CA GLU A 152 -30.53 -12.88 -6.25
C GLU A 152 -30.99 -12.40 -7.64
N GLU A 153 -30.07 -11.86 -8.46
CA GLU A 153 -30.41 -11.41 -9.81
C GLU A 153 -30.79 -12.58 -10.73
N LYS A 154 -30.12 -13.73 -10.60
CA LYS A 154 -30.50 -14.97 -11.31
C LYS A 154 -31.88 -15.45 -10.89
N ALA A 155 -32.20 -15.42 -9.59
CA ALA A 155 -33.53 -15.78 -9.09
C ALA A 155 -34.60 -14.86 -9.69
N HIS A 156 -34.36 -13.54 -9.74
CA HIS A 156 -35.28 -12.60 -10.38
C HIS A 156 -35.48 -12.86 -11.88
N ILE A 157 -34.42 -13.21 -12.62
CA ILE A 157 -34.54 -13.62 -14.03
C ILE A 157 -35.42 -14.86 -14.14
N SER A 158 -35.15 -15.89 -13.32
CA SER A 158 -35.93 -17.14 -13.37
C SER A 158 -37.41 -16.91 -13.07
N GLN A 159 -37.72 -16.02 -12.12
CA GLN A 159 -39.09 -15.64 -11.79
C GLN A 159 -39.76 -14.91 -12.96
N ALA A 160 -39.06 -13.95 -13.60
CA ALA A 160 -39.58 -13.22 -14.75
C ALA A 160 -39.79 -14.13 -15.97
N GLU A 161 -38.89 -15.07 -16.23
CA GLU A 161 -39.03 -16.06 -17.30
C GLU A 161 -40.26 -16.96 -17.09
N LEU A 162 -40.50 -17.38 -15.85
CA LEU A 162 -41.68 -18.18 -15.51
C LEU A 162 -42.97 -17.39 -15.75
N LYS A 163 -43.04 -16.13 -15.28
CA LYS A 163 -44.19 -15.25 -15.52
C LYS A 163 -44.46 -15.04 -17.01
N LEU A 164 -43.40 -14.75 -17.78
CA LEU A 164 -43.52 -14.57 -19.23
C LEU A 164 -44.00 -15.85 -19.92
N ARG A 165 -43.48 -17.01 -19.52
CA ARG A 165 -43.95 -18.31 -20.03
C ARG A 165 -45.43 -18.48 -19.72
N GLN A 166 -45.87 -18.20 -18.49
CA GLN A 166 -47.27 -18.28 -18.10
C GLN A 166 -48.15 -17.33 -18.92
N ALA A 167 -47.75 -16.06 -19.08
CA ALA A 167 -48.49 -15.08 -19.86
C ALA A 167 -48.63 -15.51 -21.34
N ARG A 168 -47.56 -16.01 -21.96
CA ARG A 168 -47.57 -16.54 -23.33
C ARG A 168 -48.48 -17.76 -23.47
N LEU A 169 -48.48 -18.67 -22.50
CA LEU A 169 -49.38 -19.81 -22.49
C LEU A 169 -50.85 -19.37 -22.41
N ILE A 170 -51.18 -18.45 -21.51
CA ILE A 170 -52.54 -17.89 -21.38
C ILE A 170 -52.97 -17.23 -22.69
N LEU A 171 -52.14 -16.36 -23.28
CA LEU A 171 -52.41 -15.74 -24.57
C LEU A 171 -52.65 -16.80 -25.66
N SER A 172 -51.77 -17.79 -25.78
CA SER A 172 -51.88 -18.82 -26.83
C SER A 172 -53.15 -19.67 -26.69
N SER A 173 -53.52 -20.02 -25.45
CA SER A 173 -54.71 -20.82 -25.16
C SER A 173 -56.01 -20.05 -25.41
N ARG A 174 -56.10 -18.80 -24.94
CA ARG A 174 -57.30 -17.96 -25.10
C ARG A 174 -57.44 -17.34 -26.47
N SER A 175 -56.33 -17.05 -27.16
CA SER A 175 -56.37 -16.38 -28.46
C SER A 175 -57.13 -17.16 -29.53
N LYS A 176 -57.11 -18.50 -29.48
CA LYS A 176 -57.89 -19.33 -30.41
C LYS A 176 -59.39 -19.12 -30.23
N LEU A 177 -59.83 -19.01 -28.98
CA LEU A 177 -61.24 -18.91 -28.61
C LEU A 177 -61.77 -17.47 -28.75
N LEU A 178 -60.91 -16.47 -28.53
CA LEU A 178 -61.27 -15.06 -28.64
C LEU A 178 -61.26 -14.54 -30.09
N LYS A 179 -60.55 -15.21 -31.02
CA LYS A 179 -60.55 -14.84 -32.45
C LYS A 179 -61.77 -15.37 -33.21
N THR A 180 -62.48 -16.33 -32.66
CA THR A 180 -63.69 -16.89 -33.27
C THR A 180 -64.91 -16.09 -32.81
N ASP A 181 -65.76 -15.71 -33.76
CA ASP A 181 -67.05 -15.06 -33.46
C ASP A 181 -67.89 -15.92 -32.52
N ASN A 182 -68.68 -15.27 -31.67
CA ASN A 182 -69.61 -15.96 -30.80
C ASN A 182 -70.71 -16.66 -31.64
N PRO A 183 -70.76 -18.01 -31.67
CA PRO A 183 -71.67 -18.74 -32.54
C PRO A 183 -73.15 -18.53 -32.14
N GLU A 184 -73.44 -18.32 -30.86
CA GLU A 184 -74.81 -18.07 -30.38
C GLU A 184 -75.31 -16.71 -30.84
N ARG A 185 -74.47 -15.67 -30.71
CA ARG A 185 -74.82 -14.31 -31.17
C ARG A 185 -74.97 -14.24 -32.68
N ARG A 186 -74.15 -14.99 -33.42
CA ARG A 186 -74.27 -15.10 -34.87
C ARG A 186 -75.57 -15.78 -35.27
N ALA A 187 -75.94 -16.88 -34.60
CA ALA A 187 -77.22 -17.55 -34.84
C ALA A 187 -78.42 -16.65 -34.51
N GLU A 188 -78.34 -15.83 -33.44
CA GLU A 188 -79.36 -14.81 -33.12
C GLU A 188 -79.52 -13.79 -34.25
N PHE A 189 -78.41 -13.25 -34.76
CA PHE A 189 -78.41 -12.31 -35.88
C PHE A 189 -78.97 -12.92 -37.17
N GLU A 190 -78.55 -14.14 -37.52
CA GLU A 190 -79.05 -14.86 -38.70
C GLU A 190 -80.56 -15.16 -38.59
N ARG A 191 -81.06 -15.51 -37.41
CA ARG A 191 -82.49 -15.70 -37.15
C ARG A 191 -83.30 -14.41 -37.29
N ALA A 192 -82.79 -13.31 -36.72
CA ALA A 192 -83.43 -12.00 -36.87
C ALA A 192 -83.42 -11.53 -38.33
N GLY A 193 -82.33 -11.79 -39.08
CA GLY A 193 -82.26 -11.51 -40.51
C GLY A 193 -83.28 -12.32 -41.31
N ALA A 194 -83.48 -13.60 -40.97
CA ALA A 194 -84.50 -14.43 -41.58
C ALA A 194 -85.93 -13.96 -41.26
N SER A 195 -86.20 -13.53 -40.01
CA SER A 195 -87.52 -12.99 -39.65
C SER A 195 -87.82 -11.68 -40.38
N LEU A 196 -86.83 -10.80 -40.52
CA LEU A 196 -86.96 -9.58 -41.32
C LEU A 196 -87.25 -9.90 -42.80
N ALA A 197 -86.53 -10.85 -43.40
CA ALA A 197 -86.76 -11.25 -44.79
C ALA A 197 -88.18 -11.78 -45.01
N ILE A 198 -88.70 -12.60 -44.07
CA ILE A 198 -90.07 -13.10 -44.10
C ILE A 198 -91.08 -11.96 -43.97
N ALA A 199 -90.85 -11.02 -43.05
CA ALA A 199 -91.73 -9.86 -42.85
C ALA A 199 -91.76 -8.95 -44.10
N GLN A 200 -90.60 -8.69 -44.71
CA GLN A 200 -90.48 -7.95 -45.97
C GLN A 200 -91.25 -8.62 -47.10
N GLN A 201 -91.11 -9.94 -47.25
CA GLN A 201 -91.85 -10.69 -48.26
C GLN A 201 -93.37 -10.56 -48.06
N LYS A 202 -93.87 -10.72 -46.83
CA LYS A 202 -95.30 -10.58 -46.53
C LYS A 202 -95.84 -9.18 -46.83
N VAL A 203 -95.09 -8.12 -46.49
CA VAL A 203 -95.47 -6.74 -46.82
C VAL A 203 -95.55 -6.57 -48.34
N GLN A 204 -94.55 -7.06 -49.07
CA GLN A 204 -94.49 -6.97 -50.53
C GLN A 204 -95.63 -7.74 -51.21
N GLU A 205 -95.94 -8.95 -50.75
CA GLU A 205 -97.08 -9.74 -51.24
C GLU A 205 -98.42 -9.04 -50.98
N GLN A 206 -98.60 -8.47 -49.79
CA GLN A 206 -99.81 -7.74 -49.42
C GLN A 206 -99.97 -6.43 -50.22
N GLU A 207 -98.88 -5.70 -50.48
CA GLU A 207 -98.87 -4.52 -51.35
C GLU A 207 -99.28 -4.87 -52.78
N GLN A 208 -98.70 -5.93 -53.35
CA GLN A 208 -99.07 -6.42 -54.69
C GLN A 208 -100.54 -6.83 -54.75
N MET A 209 -101.04 -7.51 -53.72
CA MET A 209 -102.45 -7.88 -53.63
C MET A 209 -103.35 -6.64 -53.63
N ILE A 210 -103.02 -5.62 -52.82
CA ILE A 210 -103.80 -4.36 -52.75
C ILE A 210 -103.81 -3.64 -54.10
N VAL A 211 -102.68 -3.61 -54.81
CA VAL A 211 -102.60 -3.04 -56.17
C VAL A 211 -103.53 -3.78 -57.13
N ALA A 212 -103.46 -5.11 -57.18
CA ALA A 212 -104.32 -5.92 -58.05
C ALA A 212 -105.82 -5.77 -57.69
N MET A 213 -106.14 -5.69 -56.41
CA MET A 213 -107.50 -5.47 -55.89
C MET A 213 -108.06 -4.09 -56.29
N ASN A 214 -107.21 -3.06 -56.30
CA ASN A 214 -107.56 -1.72 -56.75
C ASN A 214 -107.83 -1.67 -58.26
N ASP A 215 -107.01 -2.37 -59.05
CA ASP A 215 -107.19 -2.50 -60.51
C ASP A 215 -108.52 -3.20 -60.87
N MET A 216 -108.95 -4.15 -60.04
CA MET A 216 -110.22 -4.88 -60.19
C MET A 216 -111.46 -4.11 -59.69
N LYS A 217 -111.32 -2.88 -59.18
CA LYS A 217 -112.41 -2.04 -58.63
C LYS A 217 -113.26 -2.76 -57.58
N MET A 218 -112.62 -3.47 -56.66
CA MET A 218 -113.34 -4.11 -55.54
C MET A 218 -114.00 -3.10 -54.61
N GLN A 219 -114.95 -3.59 -53.80
CA GLN A 219 -115.70 -2.79 -52.83
C GLN A 219 -114.78 -2.08 -51.82
N SER A 220 -115.16 -0.87 -51.42
CA SER A 220 -114.30 0.04 -50.64
C SER A 220 -113.96 -0.49 -49.23
N GLU A 221 -114.89 -1.24 -48.65
CA GLU A 221 -114.79 -1.83 -47.32
C GLU A 221 -113.72 -2.92 -47.28
N ILE A 222 -113.60 -3.70 -48.36
CA ILE A 222 -112.56 -4.73 -48.51
C ILE A 222 -111.19 -4.06 -48.64
N LEU A 223 -111.08 -2.98 -49.43
CA LEU A 223 -109.84 -2.22 -49.55
C LEU A 223 -109.39 -1.62 -48.21
N GLN A 224 -110.32 -1.10 -47.39
CA GLN A 224 -109.99 -0.59 -46.05
C GLN A 224 -109.50 -1.69 -45.10
N HIS A 225 -110.13 -2.87 -45.11
CA HIS A 225 -109.67 -4.01 -44.33
C HIS A 225 -108.23 -4.40 -44.71
N GLU A 226 -107.95 -4.54 -46.01
CA GLU A 226 -106.63 -4.94 -46.50
C GLU A 226 -105.56 -3.86 -46.25
N GLN A 227 -105.91 -2.57 -46.34
CA GLN A 227 -105.05 -1.47 -45.90
C GLN A 227 -104.73 -1.55 -44.40
N SER A 228 -105.70 -1.90 -43.56
CA SER A 228 -105.47 -2.09 -42.12
C SER A 228 -104.54 -3.26 -41.84
N LYS A 229 -104.61 -4.33 -42.63
CA LYS A 229 -103.74 -5.50 -42.56
C LYS A 229 -102.32 -5.18 -43.02
N LEU A 230 -102.17 -4.40 -44.09
CA LEU A 230 -100.87 -3.87 -44.52
C LEU A 230 -100.22 -3.03 -43.43
N LYS A 231 -100.97 -2.15 -42.76
CA LYS A 231 -100.45 -1.36 -41.63
C LYS A 231 -99.96 -2.24 -40.48
N LYS A 232 -100.63 -3.37 -40.20
CA LYS A 232 -100.16 -4.36 -39.22
C LYS A 232 -98.86 -5.03 -39.67
N LEU A 233 -98.78 -5.46 -40.93
CA LEU A 233 -97.56 -6.07 -41.49
C LEU A 233 -96.38 -5.09 -41.52
N GLN A 234 -96.63 -3.80 -41.79
CA GLN A 234 -95.61 -2.75 -41.69
C GLN A 234 -95.10 -2.61 -40.25
N SER A 235 -95.99 -2.61 -39.25
CA SER A 235 -95.57 -2.62 -37.85
C SER A 235 -94.76 -3.88 -37.47
N GLU A 236 -95.10 -5.05 -38.04
CA GLU A 236 -94.31 -6.28 -37.86
C GLU A 236 -92.92 -6.18 -38.51
N LEU A 237 -92.84 -5.53 -39.67
CA LEU A 237 -91.56 -5.27 -40.36
C LEU A 237 -90.68 -4.32 -39.55
N ASP A 238 -91.23 -3.22 -39.03
CA ASP A 238 -90.50 -2.27 -38.18
C ASP A 238 -89.98 -2.96 -36.90
N GLN A 239 -90.79 -3.85 -36.32
CA GLN A 239 -90.38 -4.68 -35.20
C GLN A 239 -89.24 -5.62 -35.57
N ALA A 240 -89.34 -6.35 -36.68
CA ALA A 240 -88.30 -7.26 -37.15
C ALA A 240 -87.00 -6.51 -37.48
N GLN A 241 -87.09 -5.30 -38.02
CA GLN A 241 -85.93 -4.44 -38.28
C GLN A 241 -85.24 -4.03 -36.97
N SER A 242 -86.02 -3.63 -35.97
CA SER A 242 -85.51 -3.32 -34.63
C SER A 242 -84.82 -4.53 -33.97
N GLU A 243 -85.35 -5.73 -34.17
CA GLU A 243 -84.74 -6.98 -33.68
C GLU A 243 -83.39 -7.26 -34.35
N VAL A 244 -83.27 -7.04 -35.67
CA VAL A 244 -81.99 -7.16 -36.40
C VAL A 244 -80.96 -6.18 -35.87
N GLU A 245 -81.34 -4.91 -35.69
CA GLU A 245 -80.44 -3.89 -35.16
C GLU A 245 -79.95 -4.23 -33.75
N GLN A 246 -80.84 -4.74 -32.88
CA GLN A 246 -80.47 -5.20 -31.55
C GLN A 246 -79.53 -6.42 -31.59
N ALA A 247 -79.81 -7.40 -32.47
CA ALA A 247 -78.96 -8.58 -32.63
C ALA A 247 -77.57 -8.21 -33.17
N GLN A 248 -77.51 -7.28 -34.13
CA GLN A 248 -76.28 -6.74 -34.67
C GLN A 248 -75.46 -6.00 -33.59
N ALA A 249 -76.11 -5.17 -32.79
CA ALA A 249 -75.47 -4.47 -31.67
C ALA A 249 -74.91 -5.43 -30.61
N LYS A 250 -75.63 -6.52 -30.30
CA LYS A 250 -75.15 -7.57 -29.38
C LYS A 250 -73.94 -8.31 -29.94
N LEU A 251 -73.94 -8.62 -31.23
CA LEU A 251 -72.82 -9.30 -31.90
C LEU A 251 -71.57 -8.41 -31.93
N SER A 252 -71.72 -7.13 -32.31
CA SER A 252 -70.60 -6.19 -32.33
C SER A 252 -70.05 -5.91 -30.93
N ALA A 253 -70.91 -5.77 -29.92
CA ALA A 253 -70.49 -5.63 -28.52
C ALA A 253 -69.68 -6.84 -28.04
N ALA A 254 -70.08 -8.06 -28.39
CA ALA A 254 -69.33 -9.27 -28.05
C ALA A 254 -67.93 -9.28 -28.71
N ALA A 255 -67.84 -8.91 -29.99
CA ALA A 255 -66.56 -8.81 -30.69
C ALA A 255 -65.64 -7.75 -30.07
N ILE A 256 -66.18 -6.61 -29.64
CA ILE A 256 -65.41 -5.57 -28.93
C ILE A 256 -64.82 -6.12 -27.63
N ILE A 257 -65.63 -6.82 -26.82
CA ILE A 257 -65.17 -7.41 -25.55
C ILE A 257 -64.06 -8.44 -25.79
N GLN A 258 -64.22 -9.31 -26.80
CA GLN A 258 -63.19 -10.29 -27.16
C GLN A 258 -61.88 -9.62 -27.59
N ASN A 259 -61.95 -8.57 -28.39
CA ASN A 259 -60.78 -7.81 -28.84
C ASN A 259 -60.09 -7.08 -27.67
N GLN A 260 -60.86 -6.49 -26.74
CA GLN A 260 -60.32 -5.87 -25.53
C GLN A 260 -59.59 -6.89 -24.65
N GLU A 261 -60.15 -8.10 -24.47
CA GLU A 261 -59.49 -9.16 -23.70
C GLU A 261 -58.19 -9.61 -24.39
N LEU A 262 -58.19 -9.75 -25.72
CA LEU A 262 -56.98 -10.06 -26.48
C LEU A 262 -55.88 -9.00 -26.29
N GLU A 263 -56.24 -7.73 -26.35
CA GLU A 263 -55.31 -6.62 -26.14
C GLU A 263 -54.75 -6.61 -24.72
N GLN A 264 -55.58 -6.87 -23.70
CA GLN A 264 -55.14 -7.02 -22.31
C GLN A 264 -54.15 -8.17 -22.14
N LEU A 265 -54.38 -9.31 -22.80
CA LEU A 265 -53.45 -10.44 -22.75
C LEU A 265 -52.13 -10.11 -23.47
N GLN A 266 -52.17 -9.41 -24.59
CA GLN A 266 -50.98 -8.98 -25.32
C GLN A 266 -50.15 -7.96 -24.53
N THR A 267 -50.80 -6.97 -23.93
CA THR A 267 -50.14 -5.98 -23.07
C THR A 267 -49.50 -6.63 -21.85
N ASN A 268 -50.14 -7.64 -21.24
CA ASN A 268 -49.56 -8.43 -20.15
C ASN A 268 -48.30 -9.21 -20.60
N VAL A 269 -48.31 -9.80 -21.80
CA VAL A 269 -47.10 -10.44 -22.36
C VAL A 269 -45.98 -9.41 -22.56
N ASN A 270 -46.28 -8.23 -23.09
CA ASN A 270 -45.27 -7.18 -23.29
C ASN A 270 -44.71 -6.64 -21.95
N LEU A 271 -45.56 -6.51 -20.94
CA LEU A 271 -45.16 -6.11 -19.59
C LEU A 271 -44.23 -7.14 -18.97
N THR A 272 -44.59 -8.43 -19.02
CA THR A 272 -43.73 -9.51 -18.49
C THR A 272 -42.42 -9.68 -19.26
N ASP A 273 -42.40 -9.41 -20.57
CA ASP A 273 -41.15 -9.37 -21.35
C ASP A 273 -40.26 -8.20 -20.91
N SER A 274 -40.85 -7.03 -20.66
CA SER A 274 -40.14 -5.86 -20.14
C SER A 274 -39.58 -6.13 -18.74
N GLU A 275 -40.32 -6.82 -17.86
CA GLU A 275 -39.82 -7.27 -16.55
C GLU A 275 -38.59 -8.18 -16.68
N LEU A 276 -38.62 -9.12 -17.63
CA LEU A 276 -37.48 -10.01 -17.90
C LEU A 276 -36.26 -9.23 -18.39
N GLN A 277 -36.44 -8.27 -19.32
CA GLN A 277 -35.37 -7.42 -19.81
C GLN A 277 -34.77 -6.57 -18.68
N LEU A 278 -35.60 -6.03 -17.79
CA LEU A 278 -35.16 -5.29 -16.61
C LEU A 278 -34.32 -6.18 -15.67
N ALA A 279 -34.77 -7.41 -15.40
CA ALA A 279 -34.03 -8.36 -14.57
C ALA A 279 -32.65 -8.70 -15.17
N LYS A 280 -32.58 -8.91 -16.49
CA LYS A 280 -31.31 -9.13 -17.21
C LYS A 280 -30.38 -7.90 -17.15
N SER A 281 -30.93 -6.71 -17.32
CA SER A 281 -30.17 -5.45 -17.21
C SER A 281 -29.61 -5.23 -15.79
N ARG A 282 -30.38 -5.59 -14.76
CA ARG A 282 -29.91 -5.56 -13.36
C ARG A 282 -28.75 -6.52 -13.13
N LEU A 283 -28.81 -7.75 -13.63
CA LEU A 283 -27.70 -8.70 -13.57
C LEU A 283 -26.44 -8.14 -14.24
N GLU A 284 -26.57 -7.57 -15.43
CA GLU A 284 -25.43 -7.00 -16.16
C GLU A 284 -24.84 -5.79 -15.42
N SER A 285 -25.69 -4.93 -14.86
CA SER A 285 -25.26 -3.82 -14.01
C SER A 285 -24.52 -4.31 -12.77
N ALA A 286 -24.99 -5.39 -12.13
CA ALA A 286 -24.33 -5.99 -10.97
C ALA A 286 -22.95 -6.55 -11.34
N LYS A 287 -22.83 -7.24 -12.48
CA LYS A 287 -21.53 -7.72 -13.00
C LYS A 287 -20.57 -6.57 -13.29
N ASN A 288 -21.02 -5.53 -13.95
CA ASN A 288 -20.18 -4.36 -14.25
C ASN A 288 -19.72 -3.66 -12.97
N ARG A 289 -20.62 -3.47 -11.99
CA ARG A 289 -20.25 -2.93 -10.67
C ARG A 289 -19.20 -3.80 -9.99
N ARG A 290 -19.35 -5.12 -10.06
CA ARG A 290 -18.39 -6.06 -9.51
C ARG A 290 -17.02 -5.94 -10.18
N GLN A 291 -16.98 -5.89 -11.51
CA GLN A 291 -15.75 -5.74 -12.27
C GLN A 291 -15.01 -4.43 -11.92
N ILE A 292 -15.75 -3.33 -11.73
CA ILE A 292 -15.17 -2.05 -11.30
C ILE A 292 -14.55 -2.18 -9.90
N GLN A 293 -15.24 -2.84 -8.96
CA GLN A 293 -14.72 -3.06 -7.61
C GLN A 293 -13.46 -3.94 -7.61
N GLU A 294 -13.45 -5.00 -8.41
CA GLU A 294 -12.29 -5.89 -8.57
C GLU A 294 -11.09 -5.14 -9.17
N TYR A 295 -11.34 -4.32 -10.20
CA TYR A 295 -10.30 -3.47 -10.79
C TYR A 295 -9.74 -2.47 -9.78
N GLN A 296 -10.61 -1.79 -9.02
CA GLN A 296 -10.20 -0.84 -7.99
C GLN A 296 -9.35 -1.51 -6.91
N ALA A 297 -9.76 -2.69 -6.43
CA ALA A 297 -8.99 -3.45 -5.45
C ALA A 297 -7.63 -3.88 -6.00
N SER A 298 -7.55 -4.32 -7.26
CA SER A 298 -6.29 -4.68 -7.91
C SER A 298 -5.35 -3.48 -8.05
N VAL A 299 -5.87 -2.31 -8.42
CA VAL A 299 -5.09 -1.07 -8.47
C VAL A 299 -4.59 -0.66 -7.07
N GLU A 300 -5.43 -0.82 -6.04
CA GLU A 300 -5.03 -0.52 -4.66
C GLU A 300 -3.95 -1.48 -4.15
N GLU A 301 -4.06 -2.77 -4.44
CA GLU A 301 -3.04 -3.78 -4.12
C GLU A 301 -1.70 -3.44 -4.79
N GLY A 302 -1.73 -3.09 -6.08
CA GLY A 302 -0.53 -2.66 -6.81
C GLY A 302 0.11 -1.41 -6.19
N LYS A 303 -0.70 -0.40 -5.82
CA LYS A 303 -0.20 0.81 -5.14
C LYS A 303 0.43 0.48 -3.79
N ARG A 304 -0.19 -0.38 -2.98
CA ARG A 304 0.36 -0.79 -1.67
C ARG A 304 1.67 -1.54 -1.82
N SER A 305 1.75 -2.49 -2.75
CA SER A 305 3.00 -3.21 -3.03
C SER A 305 4.13 -2.27 -3.45
N GLN A 306 3.82 -1.27 -4.28
CA GLN A 306 4.79 -0.25 -4.67
C GLN A 306 5.23 0.61 -3.47
N THR A 307 4.29 1.08 -2.65
CA THR A 307 4.60 1.85 -1.44
C THR A 307 5.46 1.05 -0.46
N GLU A 308 5.16 -0.23 -0.26
CA GLU A 308 5.96 -1.10 0.60
C GLU A 308 7.38 -1.27 0.05
N THR A 309 7.51 -1.50 -1.25
CA THR A 309 8.82 -1.62 -1.91
C THR A 309 9.63 -0.34 -1.76
N GLN A 310 9.00 0.81 -1.99
CA GLN A 310 9.65 2.11 -1.86
C GLN A 310 10.08 2.38 -0.41
N ALA A 311 9.20 2.15 0.57
CA ALA A 311 9.52 2.33 1.98
C ALA A 311 10.68 1.42 2.44
N ARG A 312 10.76 0.19 1.91
CA ARG A 312 11.91 -0.71 2.15
C ARG A 312 13.21 -0.17 1.56
N GLN A 313 13.18 0.32 0.32
CA GLN A 313 14.36 0.91 -0.33
C GLN A 313 14.85 2.17 0.39
N ASP A 314 13.93 3.03 0.83
CA ASP A 314 14.27 4.25 1.56
C ASP A 314 14.88 3.91 2.93
N PHE A 315 14.32 2.92 3.63
CA PHE A 315 14.90 2.41 4.87
C PHE A 315 16.31 1.85 4.67
N GLU A 316 16.54 1.05 3.62
CA GLU A 316 17.87 0.53 3.29
C GLU A 316 18.88 1.64 3.01
N ARG A 317 18.48 2.69 2.27
CA ARG A 317 19.33 3.86 2.02
C ARG A 317 19.68 4.59 3.30
N SER A 318 18.69 4.87 4.17
CA SER A 318 18.95 5.52 5.45
C SER A 318 19.83 4.67 6.38
N ARG A 319 19.71 3.35 6.31
CA ARG A 319 20.57 2.43 7.06
C ARG A 319 22.03 2.50 6.59
N LEU A 320 22.28 2.50 5.29
CA LEU A 320 23.63 2.64 4.76
C LEU A 320 24.28 3.98 5.17
N GLN A 321 23.53 5.07 5.12
CA GLN A 321 24.00 6.39 5.55
C GLN A 321 24.31 6.42 7.06
N TYR A 322 23.49 5.77 7.87
CA TYR A 322 23.74 5.62 9.30
C TYR A 322 25.03 4.83 9.55
N ASP A 323 25.21 3.69 8.89
CA ASP A 323 26.41 2.85 9.02
C ASP A 323 27.69 3.59 8.57
N GLU A 324 27.60 4.42 7.53
CA GLU A 324 28.69 5.33 7.14
C GLU A 324 28.99 6.40 8.20
N ALA A 325 27.96 7.03 8.78
CA ALA A 325 28.13 8.03 9.82
C ALA A 325 28.77 7.45 11.09
N VAL A 326 28.40 6.23 11.48
CA VAL A 326 29.01 5.48 12.59
C VAL A 326 30.49 5.23 12.29
N ARG A 327 30.82 4.67 11.12
CA ARG A 327 32.22 4.41 10.72
C ARG A 327 33.06 5.68 10.69
N ASN A 328 32.52 6.78 10.19
CA ASN A 328 33.21 8.06 10.15
C ASN A 328 33.46 8.61 11.56
N LYS A 329 32.49 8.48 12.47
CA LYS A 329 32.66 8.85 13.90
C LYS A 329 33.76 8.00 14.54
N ASP A 330 33.73 6.70 14.33
CA ASP A 330 34.71 5.77 14.90
C ASP A 330 36.13 6.04 14.38
N TYR A 331 36.27 6.33 13.08
CA TYR A 331 37.53 6.74 12.49
C TYR A 331 38.08 8.04 13.11
N GLN A 332 37.21 9.05 13.30
CA GLN A 332 37.61 10.31 13.94
C GLN A 332 38.03 10.09 15.40
N LEU A 333 37.30 9.26 16.15
CA LEU A 333 37.64 8.91 17.52
C LEU A 333 38.98 8.17 17.60
N ALA A 334 39.23 7.22 16.71
CA ALA A 334 40.52 6.52 16.63
C ALA A 334 41.66 7.49 16.29
N GLN A 335 41.47 8.39 15.33
CA GLN A 335 42.47 9.39 14.97
C GLN A 335 42.78 10.35 16.13
N LEU A 336 41.75 10.83 16.84
CA LEU A 336 41.93 11.65 18.04
C LEU A 336 42.60 10.86 19.17
N GLY A 337 42.26 9.58 19.33
CA GLY A 337 42.91 8.67 20.29
C GLY A 337 44.40 8.52 20.04
N ILE A 338 44.82 8.33 18.78
CA ILE A 338 46.24 8.30 18.38
C ILE A 338 46.92 9.63 18.73
N SER A 339 46.28 10.77 18.40
CA SER A 339 46.84 12.09 18.71
C SER A 339 46.97 12.35 20.22
N LEU A 340 46.02 11.83 21.00
CA LEU A 340 46.02 11.93 22.45
C LEU A 340 47.18 11.12 23.04
N SER A 341 47.34 9.86 22.61
CA SER A 341 48.45 9.00 23.03
C SER A 341 49.79 9.66 22.73
N ALA A 342 49.97 10.20 21.52
CA ALA A 342 51.21 10.86 21.14
C ALA A 342 51.54 12.11 21.99
N ILE A 343 50.52 12.83 22.50
CA ILE A 343 50.73 13.96 23.43
C ILE A 343 51.02 13.46 24.84
N GLU A 344 50.36 12.38 25.27
CA GLU A 344 50.62 11.74 26.56
C GLU A 344 52.04 11.18 26.64
N ASP A 345 52.53 10.55 25.57
CA ASP A 345 53.93 10.11 25.44
C ASP A 345 54.90 11.29 25.55
N LYS A 346 54.66 12.38 24.79
CA LYS A 346 55.46 13.61 24.88
C LYS A 346 55.45 14.25 26.26
N LEU A 347 54.32 14.21 26.96
CA LEU A 347 54.20 14.72 28.34
C LEU A 347 55.00 13.87 29.34
N ALA A 348 55.03 12.55 29.14
CA ALA A 348 55.82 11.61 29.93
C ALA A 348 57.33 11.77 29.66
N ASP A 349 57.70 12.10 28.43
CA ASP A 349 59.10 12.36 28.03
C ASP A 349 59.67 13.66 28.61
N ILE A 350 58.84 14.60 29.10
CA ILE A 350 59.33 15.84 29.73
C ILE A 350 59.99 15.51 31.08
N PRO A 351 61.31 15.64 31.21
CA PRO A 351 62.02 15.27 32.43
C PRO A 351 61.63 16.19 33.59
N ILE A 352 61.32 15.60 34.75
CA ILE A 352 61.14 16.30 36.03
C ILE A 352 62.23 15.83 36.98
N VAL A 353 63.03 16.76 37.49
CA VAL A 353 64.04 16.46 38.51
C VAL A 353 63.48 16.83 39.87
N ARG A 354 63.27 15.83 40.74
CA ARG A 354 62.76 16.01 42.11
C ARG A 354 63.88 15.90 43.14
N SER A 355 63.67 16.54 44.29
CA SER A 355 64.59 16.42 45.41
C SER A 355 64.51 15.04 46.05
N PRO A 356 65.62 14.32 46.21
CA PRO A 356 65.64 13.02 46.87
C PRO A 356 65.69 13.12 48.41
N LYS A 357 65.88 14.33 48.96
CA LYS A 357 65.97 14.56 50.42
C LYS A 357 65.44 15.93 50.83
N ASP A 358 65.04 16.05 52.09
CA ASP A 358 64.71 17.32 52.72
C ASP A 358 65.98 18.13 53.01
N GLY A 359 65.95 19.44 52.83
CA GLY A 359 67.10 20.29 53.08
C GLY A 359 66.97 21.73 52.59
N TYR A 360 68.10 22.45 52.61
CA TYR A 360 68.23 23.79 52.03
C TYR A 360 69.25 23.80 50.89
N VAL A 361 68.99 24.62 49.87
CA VAL A 361 69.92 24.85 48.76
C VAL A 361 71.07 25.74 49.22
N ARG A 362 72.24 25.15 49.46
CA ARG A 362 73.42 25.88 49.95
C ARG A 362 74.20 26.56 48.83
N LYS A 363 74.27 25.95 47.65
CA LYS A 363 75.05 26.48 46.52
C LYS A 363 74.50 25.97 45.19
N ILE A 364 74.35 26.89 44.23
CA ILE A 364 74.06 26.62 42.83
C ILE A 364 75.27 27.12 42.03
N LYS A 365 75.91 26.25 41.23
CA LYS A 365 77.00 26.69 40.35
C LYS A 365 76.43 27.46 39.14
N PRO A 366 77.18 28.40 38.55
CA PRO A 366 76.77 29.01 37.28
C PRO A 366 76.61 27.93 36.20
N TRP A 367 75.68 28.17 35.27
CA TRP A 367 75.38 27.24 34.18
C TRP A 367 76.57 27.09 33.25
N ILE A 368 76.85 25.84 32.86
CA ILE A 368 77.84 25.50 31.84
C ILE A 368 77.07 24.94 30.65
N GLY A 369 77.07 25.67 29.53
CA GLY A 369 76.38 25.29 28.31
C GLY A 369 77.29 24.53 27.34
N LYS A 370 76.84 23.39 26.82
CA LYS A 370 77.47 22.67 25.71
C LYS A 370 76.38 22.03 24.85
N ASP A 371 76.45 22.21 23.53
CA ASP A 371 75.56 21.60 22.53
C ASP A 371 74.06 21.78 22.83
N GLY A 372 73.65 23.00 23.23
CA GLY A 372 72.25 23.35 23.51
C GLY A 372 71.71 22.84 24.85
N LYS A 373 72.52 22.17 25.67
CA LYS A 373 72.17 21.76 27.05
C LYS A 373 72.97 22.55 28.07
N TYR A 374 72.29 23.00 29.12
CA TYR A 374 72.88 23.71 30.26
C TYR A 374 72.97 22.79 31.47
N THR A 375 74.17 22.65 32.03
CA THR A 375 74.39 21.82 33.22
C THR A 375 74.78 22.70 34.42
N THR A 376 74.15 22.46 35.57
CA THR A 376 74.51 23.09 36.86
C THR A 376 74.65 22.03 37.94
N THR A 377 75.49 22.31 38.95
CA THR A 377 75.60 21.48 40.16
C THR A 377 74.94 22.19 41.34
N ILE A 378 73.97 21.53 41.96
CA ILE A 378 73.26 22.00 43.15
C ILE A 378 73.75 21.22 44.37
N THR A 379 74.02 21.93 45.46
CA THR A 379 74.40 21.34 46.75
C THR A 379 73.28 21.53 47.78
N ILE A 380 72.68 20.42 48.22
CA ILE A 380 71.59 20.38 49.22
C ILE A 380 72.11 19.86 50.56
N VAL A 381 71.83 20.58 51.64
CA VAL A 381 72.22 20.21 53.02
C VAL A 381 70.96 19.83 53.80
N SER A 382 70.99 18.72 54.55
CA SER A 382 69.85 18.22 55.32
C SER A 382 69.49 19.14 56.49
N MET A 383 68.21 19.18 56.86
CA MET A 383 67.78 19.66 58.18
C MET A 383 68.01 18.54 59.19
N SER A 384 69.02 18.66 60.05
CA SER A 384 69.13 17.79 61.22
C SER A 384 67.93 18.02 62.13
N SER A 385 67.21 16.94 62.47
CA SER A 385 66.10 16.99 63.42
C SER A 385 66.63 17.45 64.78
N SER A 386 66.20 18.61 65.24
CA SER A 386 66.40 19.07 66.61
C SER A 386 65.76 18.06 67.57
N LYS A 387 66.58 17.28 68.28
CA LYS A 387 66.13 16.46 69.41
C LYS A 387 66.13 17.35 70.66
N SER A 388 64.94 17.54 71.22
CA SER A 388 64.68 18.12 72.53
C SER A 388 65.24 17.24 73.65
N GLU A 389 65.96 17.82 74.61
CA GLU A 389 66.07 17.38 76.01
C GLU A 389 66.86 18.47 76.75
N ASN A 390 66.20 19.38 77.48
CA ASN A 390 65.99 19.30 78.93
C ASN A 390 67.26 18.97 79.73
N LYS A 391 67.99 20.01 80.15
CA LYS A 391 68.24 20.29 81.57
C LYS A 391 68.71 21.72 81.79
#